data_AF-A0A0A9ZI98-F1
#
_entry.id   AF-A0A0A9ZI98-F1
#
_cell.length_a   1.000
_cell.length_b   1.000
_cell.length_c   1.000
_cell.angle_alpha   90.00
_cell.angle_beta   90.00
_cell.angle_gamma   90.00
#
_symmetry.space_group_name_H-M   'P 1'
#
loop_
_entity.id
_entity.type
_entity.pdbx_description
1 polymer ?
#
loop_
_entity_poly.entity_id
_entity_poly.type
_entity_poly.pdbx_seq_one_letter_code
_entity_poly.pdbx_strand_id
1 'polypeptide(L)'
;HTFWQQSVIDMQRGLDFYPRGAVLAKFTHLQHIPWDIKITIENTGGPKTGTARVFIGPKFDERGVPWNFNDHRLMFIELDKFFVTLKQGTQTIDRKSSQSSVTIPFDRTFRSLGPQARPEDNAPGIAAFNFCGCGWPQHMLIPKGLEGNGLACQLFVMISDFSQDKVDLPRQQGQCSDAASYCGIRDSMYPDKRSMGYPFDRVAPDNVDRLEDFLTPNMSAVDVRIIHNNRTVDQSGAQVEQLASRFGQAKPNQQKPNQSGGPRWN
;
A
#
# COMPACT_ATOMS: atom_id res chain seq x y z
N HIS A 1 15.43 -4.95 -4.27
CA HIS A 1 15.32 -5.69 -5.55
C HIS A 1 13.87 -5.81 -5.97
N THR A 2 13.59 -5.64 -7.26
CA THR A 2 12.30 -5.95 -7.89
C THR A 2 12.43 -7.11 -8.87
N PHE A 3 11.33 -7.71 -9.28
CA PHE A 3 11.25 -8.83 -10.22
C PHE A 3 9.84 -8.95 -10.80
N TRP A 4 9.64 -9.86 -11.75
CA TRP A 4 8.31 -10.21 -12.26
C TRP A 4 7.70 -11.33 -11.44
N GLN A 5 6.45 -11.19 -11.02
CA GLN A 5 5.68 -12.24 -10.37
C GLN A 5 4.52 -12.66 -11.27
N GLN A 6 4.33 -13.97 -11.42
CA GLN A 6 3.12 -14.53 -12.02
C GLN A 6 2.10 -14.88 -10.95
N SER A 7 0.87 -14.39 -11.12
CA SER A 7 -0.24 -14.65 -10.22
C SER A 7 -1.49 -15.03 -11.00
N VAL A 8 -2.43 -15.66 -10.30
CA VAL A 8 -3.71 -16.13 -10.83
C VAL A 8 -4.85 -15.48 -10.07
N ILE A 9 -5.85 -15.02 -10.82
CA ILE A 9 -7.11 -14.51 -10.27
C ILE A 9 -8.29 -15.24 -10.91
N ASP A 10 -9.37 -15.35 -10.16
CA ASP A 10 -10.64 -15.86 -10.66
C ASP A 10 -11.50 -14.70 -11.18
N MET A 11 -11.79 -14.72 -12.48
CA MET A 11 -12.59 -13.72 -13.18
C MET A 11 -14.03 -14.16 -13.40
N GLN A 12 -14.46 -15.30 -12.83
CA GLN A 12 -15.80 -15.87 -13.04
C GLN A 12 -16.93 -14.86 -12.81
N ARG A 13 -16.77 -13.94 -11.85
CA ARG A 13 -17.81 -12.97 -11.46
C ARG A 13 -17.92 -11.74 -12.36
N GLY A 14 -17.01 -11.57 -13.32
CA GLY A 14 -17.04 -10.48 -14.30
C GLY A 14 -17.50 -10.91 -15.69
N LEU A 15 -17.88 -12.18 -15.87
CA LEU A 15 -18.23 -12.76 -17.17
C LEU A 15 -19.62 -13.41 -17.10
N ASP A 16 -20.49 -13.07 -18.06
CA ASP A 16 -21.90 -13.49 -18.08
C ASP A 16 -22.14 -14.91 -18.64
N PHE A 17 -21.10 -15.76 -18.75
CA PHE A 17 -21.20 -17.05 -19.43
C PHE A 17 -21.79 -18.16 -18.54
N TYR A 18 -22.55 -19.07 -19.19
CA TYR A 18 -22.96 -20.37 -18.66
C TYR A 18 -22.20 -21.46 -19.43
N PRO A 19 -21.58 -22.48 -18.79
CA PRO A 19 -21.70 -22.90 -17.39
C PRO A 19 -20.72 -22.24 -16.41
N ARG A 20 -21.09 -22.23 -15.12
CA ARG A 20 -20.40 -21.57 -14.00
C ARG A 20 -19.17 -22.35 -13.50
N GLY A 21 -18.12 -22.43 -14.30
CA GLY A 21 -16.79 -22.88 -13.86
C GLY A 21 -15.91 -21.72 -13.37
N ALA A 22 -14.84 -22.04 -12.63
CA ALA A 22 -13.81 -21.05 -12.30
C ALA A 22 -13.13 -20.58 -13.60
N VAL A 23 -12.97 -19.26 -13.77
CA VAL A 23 -12.31 -18.67 -14.94
C VAL A 23 -11.02 -18.04 -14.48
N LEU A 24 -9.95 -18.84 -14.48
CA LEU A 24 -8.66 -18.42 -13.96
C LEU A 24 -7.85 -17.67 -15.03
N ALA A 25 -7.41 -16.47 -14.71
CA ALA A 25 -6.47 -15.72 -15.53
C ALA A 25 -5.10 -15.68 -14.84
N LYS A 26 -4.07 -16.13 -15.55
CA LYS A 26 -2.68 -15.97 -15.15
C LYS A 26 -2.11 -14.70 -15.77
N PHE A 27 -1.53 -13.83 -14.96
CA PHE A 27 -0.92 -12.58 -15.41
C PHE A 27 0.42 -12.35 -14.72
N THR A 28 1.25 -11.51 -15.34
CA THR A 28 2.57 -11.14 -14.82
C THR A 28 2.54 -9.68 -14.38
N HIS A 29 3.05 -9.39 -13.19
CA HIS A 29 3.09 -8.04 -12.64
C HIS A 29 4.42 -7.78 -11.92
N LEU A 30 4.73 -6.50 -11.67
CA LEU A 30 5.89 -6.12 -10.89
C LEU A 30 5.74 -6.63 -9.45
N GLN A 31 6.86 -7.00 -8.83
CA GLN A 31 6.95 -7.32 -7.42
C GLN A 31 8.29 -6.83 -6.85
N HIS A 32 8.33 -6.63 -5.53
CA HIS A 32 9.57 -6.37 -4.80
C HIS A 32 9.75 -7.36 -3.64
N ILE A 33 11.00 -7.57 -3.23
CA ILE A 33 11.27 -8.29 -1.98
C ILE A 33 10.84 -7.44 -0.78
N PRO A 34 10.38 -8.04 0.33
CA PRO A 34 10.19 -7.30 1.57
C PRO A 34 11.49 -6.62 2.02
N TRP A 35 11.36 -5.40 2.53
CA TRP A 35 12.46 -4.62 3.11
C TRP A 35 11.98 -3.83 4.33
N ASP A 36 12.93 -3.40 5.14
CA ASP A 36 12.71 -2.59 6.34
C ASP A 36 13.52 -1.29 6.25
N ILE A 37 12.96 -0.17 6.69
CA ILE A 37 13.69 1.06 6.93
C ILE A 37 14.03 1.14 8.41
N LYS A 38 15.31 1.39 8.70
CA LYS A 38 15.82 1.66 10.05
C LYS A 38 16.11 3.14 10.18
N ILE A 39 15.38 3.84 11.04
CA ILE A 39 15.53 5.28 11.26
C ILE A 39 16.07 5.50 12.66
N THR A 40 17.32 5.96 12.77
CA THR A 40 17.91 6.37 14.04
C THR A 40 17.67 7.86 14.27
N ILE A 41 17.05 8.20 15.40
CA ILE A 41 16.65 9.56 15.74
C ILE A 41 17.15 9.86 17.15
N GLU A 42 17.66 11.07 17.35
CA GLU A 42 17.97 11.63 18.66
C GLU A 42 16.96 12.73 19.01
N ASN A 43 16.29 12.59 20.15
CA ASN A 43 15.42 13.64 20.71
C ASN A 43 16.04 14.18 21.99
N THR A 44 16.51 15.42 21.93
CA THR A 44 17.14 16.13 23.05
C THR A 44 16.11 16.71 24.05
N GLY A 45 14.84 16.76 23.67
CA GLY A 45 13.76 17.27 24.52
C GLY A 45 12.99 16.17 25.25
N GLY A 46 11.87 16.57 25.87
CA GLY A 46 10.94 15.62 26.49
C GLY A 46 10.24 14.69 25.49
N PRO A 47 9.56 13.63 25.97
CA PRO A 47 8.80 12.71 25.14
C PRO A 47 7.75 13.45 24.30
N LYS A 48 7.70 13.16 23.00
CA LYS A 48 6.75 13.76 22.06
C LYS A 48 6.39 12.80 20.95
N THR A 49 5.35 13.11 20.19
CA THR A 49 4.98 12.32 19.00
C THR A 49 5.47 13.06 17.76
N GLY A 50 6.11 12.34 16.85
CA GLY A 50 6.47 12.82 15.53
C GLY A 50 5.64 12.13 14.44
N THR A 51 5.54 12.76 13.29
CA THR A 51 5.05 12.15 12.05
C THR A 51 6.28 11.86 11.18
N ALA A 52 6.58 10.59 10.96
CA ALA A 52 7.58 10.16 10.01
C ALA A 52 7.00 10.18 8.60
N ARG A 53 7.72 10.80 7.67
CA ARG A 53 7.36 10.93 6.25
C ARG A 53 8.51 10.38 5.43
N VAL A 54 8.23 9.40 4.59
CA VAL A 54 9.23 8.68 3.80
C VAL A 54 8.91 8.86 2.33
N PHE A 55 9.89 9.34 1.57
CA PHE A 55 9.79 9.54 0.13
C PHE A 55 10.99 8.92 -0.58
N ILE A 56 10.83 8.61 -1.86
CA ILE A 56 11.94 8.19 -2.72
C ILE A 56 11.86 8.90 -4.07
N GLY A 57 13.00 9.34 -4.58
CA GLY A 57 13.12 9.99 -5.89
C GLY A 57 14.35 9.48 -6.65
N PRO A 58 14.36 9.54 -7.99
CA PRO A 58 15.54 9.21 -8.80
C PRO A 58 16.64 10.26 -8.57
N LYS A 59 17.88 9.81 -8.37
CA LYS A 59 19.00 10.73 -8.10
C LYS A 59 19.44 11.56 -9.32
N PHE A 60 19.23 11.01 -10.51
CA PHE A 60 19.63 11.59 -11.79
C PHE A 60 18.45 11.61 -12.77
N ASP A 61 18.49 12.53 -13.72
CA ASP A 61 17.59 12.56 -14.87
C ASP A 61 17.95 11.49 -15.91
N GLU A 62 17.21 11.41 -17.01
CA GLU A 62 17.43 10.44 -18.09
C GLU A 62 18.78 10.61 -18.82
N ARG A 63 19.42 11.77 -18.68
CA ARG A 63 20.74 12.08 -19.24
C ARG A 63 21.87 11.73 -18.26
N GLY A 64 21.54 11.30 -17.05
CA GLY A 64 22.51 11.01 -15.99
C GLY A 64 22.99 12.26 -15.25
N VAL A 65 22.28 13.38 -15.37
CA VAL A 65 22.63 14.64 -14.72
C VAL A 65 21.91 14.75 -13.36
N PRO A 66 22.57 15.22 -12.30
CA PRO A 66 21.89 15.50 -11.03
C PRO A 66 20.77 16.52 -11.22
N TRP A 67 19.64 16.30 -10.55
CA TRP A 67 18.53 17.23 -10.60
C TRP A 67 18.84 18.57 -9.93
N ASN A 68 18.28 19.66 -10.46
CA ASN A 68 17.99 20.85 -9.66
C ASN A 68 16.87 20.50 -8.67
N PHE A 69 16.94 21.01 -7.44
CA PHE A 69 15.98 20.70 -6.38
C PHE A 69 14.52 20.94 -6.79
N ASN A 70 14.22 22.03 -7.47
CA ASN A 70 12.83 22.39 -7.79
C ASN A 70 12.18 21.45 -8.81
N ASP A 71 12.98 20.78 -9.64
CA ASP A 71 12.52 19.68 -10.49
C ASP A 71 12.55 18.37 -9.71
N HIS A 72 13.60 18.13 -8.91
CA HIS A 72 13.77 16.91 -8.14
C HIS A 72 12.62 16.66 -7.17
N ARG A 73 12.13 17.70 -6.48
CA ARG A 73 11.04 17.61 -5.51
C ARG A 73 9.77 17.00 -6.12
N LEU A 74 9.53 17.22 -7.42
CA LEU A 74 8.37 16.71 -8.15
C LEU A 74 8.50 15.21 -8.47
N MET A 75 9.71 14.67 -8.41
CA MET A 75 10.01 13.27 -8.69
C MET A 75 9.92 12.37 -7.45
N PHE A 76 9.78 12.96 -6.25
CA PHE A 76 9.62 12.20 -5.03
C PHE A 76 8.22 11.62 -4.91
N ILE A 77 8.15 10.29 -4.75
CA ILE A 77 6.91 9.58 -4.45
C ILE A 77 6.86 9.21 -2.97
N GLU A 78 5.68 9.28 -2.37
CA GLU A 78 5.47 8.88 -0.98
C GLU A 78 5.57 7.35 -0.86
N LEU A 79 6.41 6.87 0.06
CA LEU A 79 6.51 5.45 0.41
C LEU A 79 5.75 5.11 1.68
N ASP A 80 5.75 6.00 2.67
CA ASP A 80 5.10 5.75 3.95
C ASP A 80 4.94 7.06 4.74
N LYS A 81 3.93 7.06 5.61
CA LYS A 81 3.65 8.13 6.57
C LYS A 81 3.02 7.56 7.82
N PHE A 82 3.67 7.72 8.96
CA PHE A 82 3.24 7.10 10.21
C PHE A 82 3.64 7.91 11.43
N PHE A 83 2.92 7.71 12.53
CA PHE A 83 3.23 8.36 13.80
C PHE A 83 4.25 7.55 14.59
N VAL A 84 5.15 8.25 15.26
CA VAL A 84 6.15 7.65 16.14
C VAL A 84 6.24 8.38 17.46
N THR A 85 6.28 7.63 18.55
CA THR A 85 6.63 8.15 19.87
C THR A 85 8.14 8.32 19.95
N LEU A 86 8.58 9.56 20.15
CA LEU A 86 9.97 9.95 20.33
C LEU A 86 10.27 10.00 21.83
N LYS A 87 11.02 9.02 22.33
CA LYS A 87 11.57 9.00 23.69
C LYS A 87 12.72 10.01 23.78
N GLN A 88 13.03 10.49 24.97
CA GLN A 88 14.25 11.30 25.17
C GLN A 88 15.49 10.43 24.91
N GLY A 89 16.49 10.99 24.24
CA GLY A 89 17.72 10.31 23.84
C GLY A 89 17.65 9.71 22.43
N THR A 90 18.56 8.78 22.14
CA THR A 90 18.65 8.10 20.83
C THR A 90 17.77 6.86 20.80
N GLN A 91 17.00 6.70 19.72
CA GLN A 91 16.21 5.50 19.43
C GLN A 91 16.30 5.12 17.96
N THR A 92 16.13 3.82 17.68
CA THR A 92 16.01 3.31 16.31
C THR A 92 14.60 2.77 16.09
N ILE A 93 13.98 3.20 14.98
CA ILE A 93 12.67 2.74 14.54
C ILE A 93 12.88 1.76 13.40
N ASP A 94 12.31 0.56 13.53
CA ASP A 94 12.24 -0.42 12.45
C ASP A 94 10.84 -0.39 11.82
N ARG A 95 10.77 -0.04 10.54
CA ARG A 95 9.53 0.09 9.78
C ARG A 95 9.52 -0.83 8.58
N LYS A 96 8.59 -1.78 8.54
CA LYS A 96 8.49 -2.76 7.44
C LYS A 96 7.77 -2.15 6.24
N SER A 97 8.21 -2.49 5.04
CA SER A 97 7.52 -2.16 3.78
C SER A 97 6.06 -2.62 3.72
N SER A 98 5.72 -3.72 4.40
CA SER A 98 4.34 -4.23 4.50
C SER A 98 3.43 -3.40 5.42
N GLN A 99 3.99 -2.43 6.15
CA GLN A 99 3.24 -1.53 7.04
C GLN A 99 3.00 -0.17 6.39
N SER A 100 3.42 0.03 5.14
CA SER A 100 3.28 1.29 4.41
C SER A 100 1.83 1.80 4.47
N SER A 101 1.68 3.09 4.74
CA SER A 101 0.37 3.74 4.73
C SER A 101 -0.13 4.13 3.33
N VAL A 102 0.64 3.78 2.29
CA VAL A 102 0.31 4.03 0.88
C VAL A 102 -0.41 2.84 0.27
N THR A 103 -0.11 1.63 0.73
CA THR A 103 -0.43 0.40 0.01
C THR A 103 -1.48 -0.48 0.67
N ILE A 104 -2.02 -1.40 -0.14
CA ILE A 104 -2.87 -2.50 0.29
C ILE A 104 -2.29 -3.87 -0.13
N PRO A 105 -2.48 -4.93 0.67
CA PRO A 105 -2.08 -6.28 0.30
C PRO A 105 -2.75 -6.76 -0.99
N PHE A 106 -2.08 -7.68 -1.69
CA PHE A 106 -2.55 -8.29 -2.94
C PHE A 106 -3.99 -8.80 -2.84
N ASP A 107 -4.31 -9.50 -1.74
CA ASP A 107 -5.63 -10.10 -1.52
C ASP A 107 -6.75 -9.08 -1.34
N ARG A 108 -6.45 -7.80 -1.08
CA ARG A 108 -7.47 -6.73 -1.09
C ARG A 108 -7.67 -6.15 -2.48
N THR A 109 -6.60 -6.03 -3.27
CA THR A 109 -6.68 -5.60 -4.67
C THR A 109 -7.42 -6.62 -5.53
N PHE A 110 -7.08 -7.90 -5.40
CA PHE A 110 -7.62 -9.01 -6.18
C PHE A 110 -8.56 -9.91 -5.37
N ARG A 111 -9.28 -9.32 -4.42
CA ARG A 111 -10.18 -10.05 -3.51
C ARG A 111 -11.26 -10.81 -4.25
N SER A 112 -11.72 -11.90 -3.64
CA SER A 112 -12.90 -12.61 -4.12
C SER A 112 -14.16 -11.77 -3.93
N LEU A 113 -15.05 -11.83 -4.92
CA LEU A 113 -16.39 -11.23 -4.86
C LEU A 113 -17.48 -12.30 -4.63
N GLY A 114 -17.09 -13.47 -4.11
CA GLY A 114 -18.04 -14.53 -3.78
C GLY A 114 -18.96 -14.17 -2.60
N PRO A 115 -20.05 -14.93 -2.38
CA PRO A 115 -21.06 -14.62 -1.36
C PRO A 115 -20.50 -14.63 0.08
N GLN A 116 -19.38 -15.33 0.28
CA GLN A 116 -18.69 -15.40 1.57
C GLN A 116 -17.75 -14.21 1.82
N ALA A 117 -17.39 -13.46 0.77
CA ALA A 117 -16.37 -12.41 0.82
C ALA A 117 -16.95 -11.01 0.59
N ARG A 118 -17.94 -10.87 -0.30
CA ARG A 118 -18.62 -9.60 -0.59
C ARG A 118 -20.01 -9.58 0.06
N PRO A 119 -20.34 -8.55 0.87
CA PRO A 119 -21.70 -8.32 1.35
C PRO A 119 -22.70 -8.18 0.19
N GLU A 120 -23.96 -8.55 0.41
CA GLU A 120 -25.02 -8.35 -0.59
C GLU A 120 -25.20 -6.86 -0.93
N ASP A 121 -25.75 -6.60 -2.12
CA ASP A 121 -26.06 -5.24 -2.52
C ASP A 121 -27.09 -4.63 -1.57
N ASN A 122 -26.83 -3.39 -1.14
CA ASN A 122 -27.58 -2.66 -0.10
C ASN A 122 -27.43 -3.18 1.34
N ALA A 123 -26.58 -4.19 1.59
CA ALA A 123 -26.30 -4.63 2.96
C ALA A 123 -25.49 -3.57 3.74
N PRO A 124 -25.75 -3.40 5.06
CA PRO A 124 -24.88 -2.62 5.93
C PRO A 124 -23.45 -3.18 5.88
N GLY A 125 -22.50 -2.41 5.35
CA GLY A 125 -21.10 -2.82 5.21
C GLY A 125 -20.57 -2.90 3.77
N ILE A 126 -21.43 -2.84 2.74
CA ILE A 126 -20.97 -2.81 1.34
C ILE A 126 -20.09 -1.60 1.04
N ALA A 127 -20.42 -0.44 1.61
CA ALA A 127 -19.63 0.78 1.46
C ALA A 127 -18.24 0.65 2.11
N ALA A 128 -18.15 0.04 3.30
CA ALA A 128 -16.89 -0.23 3.97
C ALA A 128 -16.05 -1.24 3.17
N PHE A 129 -16.67 -2.32 2.69
CA PHE A 129 -16.03 -3.31 1.82
C PHE A 129 -15.44 -2.64 0.57
N ASN A 130 -16.22 -1.79 -0.11
CA ASN A 130 -15.74 -1.06 -1.29
C ASN A 130 -14.56 -0.14 -0.95
N PHE A 131 -14.64 0.61 0.14
CA PHE A 131 -13.55 1.49 0.61
C PHE A 131 -12.26 0.71 0.89
N CYS A 132 -12.34 -0.50 1.44
CA CYS A 132 -11.18 -1.37 1.67
C CYS A 132 -10.41 -1.78 0.40
N GLY A 133 -11.01 -1.58 -0.78
CA GLY A 133 -10.33 -1.78 -2.06
C GLY A 133 -9.49 -0.58 -2.50
N CYS A 134 -9.65 0.57 -1.87
CA CYS A 134 -8.85 1.75 -2.14
C CYS A 134 -7.46 1.61 -1.54
N GLY A 135 -6.46 1.82 -2.39
CA GLY A 135 -5.06 2.05 -2.02
C GLY A 135 -4.12 1.46 -3.04
N TRP A 136 -2.85 1.84 -2.95
CA TRP A 136 -1.87 1.45 -3.95
C TRP A 136 -1.53 -0.05 -3.83
N PRO A 137 -1.37 -0.80 -4.93
CA PRO A 137 -1.02 -2.22 -4.80
C PRO A 137 0.35 -2.39 -4.13
N GLN A 138 0.44 -3.23 -3.08
CA GLN A 138 1.70 -3.45 -2.35
C GLN A 138 2.87 -3.81 -3.27
N HIS A 139 2.62 -4.64 -4.28
CA HIS A 139 3.63 -5.10 -5.22
C HIS A 139 4.16 -4.00 -6.16
N MET A 140 3.59 -2.79 -6.09
CA MET A 140 4.00 -1.59 -6.80
C MET A 140 4.54 -0.48 -5.86
N LEU A 141 4.82 -0.77 -4.59
CA LEU A 141 5.27 0.23 -3.61
C LEU A 141 6.51 1.02 -4.06
N ILE A 142 7.41 0.38 -4.80
CA ILE A 142 8.62 1.02 -5.33
C ILE A 142 8.66 0.94 -6.86
N PRO A 143 9.36 1.87 -7.54
CA PRO A 143 9.57 1.81 -8.98
C PRO A 143 10.23 0.50 -9.41
N LYS A 144 10.07 0.11 -10.68
CA LYS A 144 10.72 -1.08 -11.24
C LYS A 144 12.24 -1.07 -11.02
N GLY A 145 12.88 0.08 -11.21
CA GLY A 145 14.33 0.19 -11.22
C GLY A 145 14.94 -0.30 -12.54
N LEU A 146 16.27 -0.48 -12.54
CA LEU A 146 17.05 -0.90 -13.70
C LEU A 146 17.79 -2.21 -13.42
N GLU A 147 18.13 -2.94 -14.48
CA GLU A 147 19.01 -4.11 -14.39
C GLU A 147 20.47 -3.69 -14.11
N GLY A 148 21.34 -4.66 -13.81
CA GLY A 148 22.76 -4.40 -13.56
C GLY A 148 22.98 -3.53 -12.33
N ASN A 149 23.52 -2.32 -12.52
CA ASN A 149 23.86 -1.39 -11.44
C ASN A 149 22.64 -0.76 -10.73
N GLY A 150 21.41 -1.01 -11.22
CA GLY A 150 20.19 -0.52 -10.61
C GLY A 150 19.91 0.96 -10.89
N LEU A 151 18.68 1.37 -10.58
CA LEU A 151 18.29 2.77 -10.59
C LEU A 151 18.82 3.43 -9.31
N ALA A 152 19.64 4.47 -9.47
CA ALA A 152 20.11 5.28 -8.36
C ALA A 152 18.99 6.21 -7.89
N CYS A 153 18.64 6.11 -6.61
CA CYS A 153 17.58 6.90 -5.98
C CYS A 153 18.09 7.54 -4.68
N GLN A 154 17.41 8.58 -4.22
CA GLN A 154 17.58 9.14 -2.89
C GLN A 154 16.33 8.78 -2.06
N LEU A 155 16.54 8.07 -0.95
CA LEU A 155 15.53 7.80 0.07
C LEU A 155 15.56 8.95 1.07
N PHE A 156 14.45 9.68 1.17
CA PHE A 156 14.30 10.83 2.05
C PHE A 156 13.38 10.48 3.22
N VAL A 157 13.78 10.89 4.42
CA VAL A 157 13.00 10.75 5.65
C VAL A 157 12.93 12.10 6.35
N MET A 158 11.73 12.48 6.78
CA MET A 158 11.49 13.65 7.62
C MET A 158 10.67 13.26 8.84
N ILE A 159 11.02 13.81 10.01
CA ILE A 159 10.21 13.71 11.22
C ILE A 159 9.61 15.09 11.54
N SER A 160 8.31 15.28 11.32
CA SER A 160 7.61 16.52 11.67
C SER A 160 6.92 16.42 13.03
N ASP A 161 6.62 17.56 13.66
CA ASP A 161 5.93 17.61 14.95
C ASP A 161 4.44 17.25 14.80
N PHE A 162 4.01 16.16 15.44
CA PHE A 162 2.62 15.71 15.41
C PHE A 162 1.64 16.76 15.96
N SER A 163 2.06 17.62 16.89
CA SER A 163 1.20 18.67 17.44
C SER A 163 0.72 19.66 16.38
N GLN A 164 1.52 19.84 15.33
CA GLN A 164 1.25 20.72 14.19
C GLN A 164 0.59 19.98 13.01
N ASP A 165 0.73 18.66 12.98
CA ASP A 165 0.23 17.81 11.90
C ASP A 165 -1.14 17.21 12.20
N LYS A 166 -1.52 17.07 13.48
CA LYS A 166 -2.81 16.46 13.85
C LYS A 166 -4.00 17.30 13.39
N VAL A 167 -5.12 16.61 13.16
CA VAL A 167 -6.46 17.20 13.03
C VAL A 167 -7.20 17.07 14.36
N ASP A 168 -7.93 18.11 14.78
CA ASP A 168 -8.56 18.19 16.10
C ASP A 168 -9.84 17.34 16.25
N LEU A 169 -10.23 16.60 15.21
CA LEU A 169 -11.38 15.72 15.22
C LEU A 169 -10.98 14.30 15.63
N PRO A 170 -11.80 13.61 16.46
CA PRO A 170 -11.51 12.25 16.88
C PRO A 170 -11.41 11.35 15.65
N ARG A 171 -10.25 10.69 15.49
CA ARG A 171 -10.04 9.69 14.46
C ARG A 171 -11.03 8.55 14.71
N GLN A 172 -12.05 8.41 13.85
CA GLN A 172 -12.80 7.17 13.84
C GLN A 172 -11.84 6.11 13.31
N GLN A 173 -11.44 5.18 14.17
CA GLN A 173 -10.69 4.01 13.73
C GLN A 173 -11.66 3.13 12.93
N GLY A 174 -11.80 3.45 11.65
CA GLY A 174 -12.55 2.66 10.70
C GLY A 174 -11.76 1.41 10.28
N GLN A 175 -12.50 0.39 9.84
CA GLN A 175 -11.94 -0.71 9.08
C GLN A 175 -11.19 -0.16 7.85
N CYS A 176 -10.02 -0.72 7.53
CA CYS A 176 -9.22 -0.40 6.33
C CYS A 176 -8.64 1.02 6.31
N SER A 177 -7.98 1.43 7.40
CA SER A 177 -7.29 2.73 7.52
C SER A 177 -5.77 2.66 7.27
N ASP A 178 -5.30 1.56 6.70
CA ASP A 178 -3.89 1.37 6.37
C ASP A 178 -3.47 2.15 5.12
N ALA A 179 -4.25 2.20 4.04
CA ALA A 179 -3.92 3.01 2.85
C ALA A 179 -4.29 4.50 2.99
N ALA A 180 -4.20 5.05 4.20
CA ALA A 180 -4.68 6.39 4.49
C ALA A 180 -3.95 7.51 3.73
N SER A 181 -2.71 7.27 3.24
CA SER A 181 -1.97 8.29 2.51
C SER A 181 -2.66 8.73 1.22
N TYR A 182 -3.21 7.79 0.43
CA TYR A 182 -3.89 8.11 -0.83
C TYR A 182 -5.42 8.03 -0.73
N CYS A 183 -5.97 7.27 0.21
CA CYS A 183 -7.41 7.05 0.32
C CYS A 183 -8.07 7.81 1.47
N GLY A 184 -7.28 8.43 2.34
CA GLY A 184 -7.79 9.01 3.58
C GLY A 184 -8.38 7.95 4.50
N ILE A 185 -9.28 8.37 5.39
CA ILE A 185 -9.97 7.48 6.33
C ILE A 185 -11.47 7.64 6.08
N ARG A 186 -12.18 6.51 5.93
CA ARG A 186 -13.62 6.51 5.71
C ARG A 186 -14.35 7.27 6.81
N ASP A 187 -15.30 8.13 6.43
CA ASP A 187 -16.13 8.93 7.32
C ASP A 187 -15.32 9.79 8.31
N SER A 188 -14.11 10.21 7.92
CA SER A 188 -13.20 11.00 8.74
C SER A 188 -12.41 12.00 7.92
N MET A 189 -11.90 13.04 8.58
CA MET A 189 -10.95 13.96 7.96
C MET A 189 -9.63 13.24 7.65
N TYR A 190 -8.90 13.77 6.66
CA TYR A 190 -7.55 13.30 6.38
C TYR A 190 -6.68 13.46 7.64
N PRO A 191 -5.91 12.42 8.05
CA PRO A 191 -5.29 12.36 9.38
C PRO A 191 -4.03 13.23 9.54
N ASP A 192 -3.78 14.16 8.60
CA ASP A 192 -2.64 15.05 8.55
C ASP A 192 -3.08 16.43 8.01
N LYS A 193 -2.79 17.48 8.76
CA LYS A 193 -3.17 18.87 8.46
C LYS A 193 -2.27 19.48 7.38
N ARG A 194 -1.09 18.91 7.12
CA ARG A 194 -0.17 19.38 6.08
C ARG A 194 -0.75 19.11 4.68
N SER A 195 -0.29 19.88 3.70
CA SER A 195 -0.57 19.59 2.29
C SER A 195 -0.17 18.14 1.97
N MET A 196 -0.96 17.45 1.13
CA MET A 196 -0.51 16.20 0.53
C MET A 196 0.77 16.46 -0.28
N GLY A 197 1.81 15.66 -0.04
CA GLY A 197 3.14 15.85 -0.64
C GLY A 197 4.11 16.70 0.20
N TYR A 198 3.70 17.23 1.36
CA TYR A 198 4.62 17.94 2.26
C TYR A 198 5.83 17.05 2.65
N PRO A 199 7.08 17.54 2.54
CA PRO A 199 7.47 18.95 2.34
C PRO A 199 7.78 19.37 0.89
N PHE A 200 7.54 18.51 -0.09
CA PHE A 200 7.90 18.72 -1.51
C PHE A 200 6.81 19.42 -2.34
N ASP A 201 5.64 19.71 -1.75
CA ASP A 201 4.52 20.35 -2.44
C ASP A 201 4.83 21.77 -2.92
N ARG A 202 5.80 22.45 -2.29
CA ARG A 202 6.14 23.85 -2.56
C ARG A 202 7.51 24.00 -3.22
N VAL A 203 7.66 25.07 -3.98
CA VAL A 203 8.94 25.53 -4.54
C VAL A 203 9.85 25.94 -3.38
N ALA A 204 11.11 25.55 -3.43
CA ALA A 204 12.09 25.97 -2.44
C ALA A 204 12.59 27.39 -2.69
N PRO A 205 13.12 28.08 -1.66
CA PRO A 205 13.78 29.37 -1.82
C PRO A 205 14.97 29.30 -2.80
N ASP A 206 15.33 30.44 -3.39
CA ASP A 206 16.37 30.53 -4.43
C ASP A 206 17.77 30.04 -3.99
N ASN A 207 18.02 29.91 -2.68
CA ASN A 207 19.30 29.41 -2.15
C ASN A 207 19.36 27.88 -1.99
N VAL A 208 18.37 27.15 -2.50
CA VAL A 208 18.29 25.69 -2.43
C VAL A 208 18.41 25.12 -3.85
N ASP A 209 19.62 24.70 -4.21
CA ASP A 209 19.91 24.15 -5.54
C ASP A 209 19.77 22.63 -5.57
N ARG A 210 20.06 21.95 -4.46
CA ARG A 210 20.03 20.49 -4.34
C ARG A 210 19.27 20.02 -3.10
N LEU A 211 19.00 18.72 -3.03
CA LEU A 211 18.32 18.11 -1.88
C LEU A 211 19.10 18.34 -0.59
N GLU A 212 20.43 18.30 -0.66
CA GLU A 212 21.30 18.49 0.49
C GLU A 212 21.16 19.89 1.11
N ASP A 213 20.91 20.91 0.28
CA ASP A 213 20.70 22.30 0.73
C ASP A 213 19.33 22.49 1.40
N PHE A 214 18.38 21.60 1.11
CA PHE A 214 17.02 21.61 1.68
C PHE A 214 16.95 20.95 3.07
N LEU A 215 17.93 20.11 3.42
CA LEU A 215 17.84 19.29 4.63
C LEU A 215 17.92 20.13 5.91
N THR A 216 16.96 19.90 6.80
CA THR A 216 16.96 20.41 8.18
C THR A 216 17.38 19.30 9.16
N PRO A 217 17.67 19.60 10.45
CA PRO A 217 18.13 18.60 11.42
C PRO A 217 17.18 17.41 11.66
N ASN A 218 15.89 17.56 11.32
CA ASN A 218 14.88 16.51 11.39
C ASN A 218 14.63 15.80 10.05
N MET A 219 15.50 16.02 9.06
CA MET A 219 15.48 15.39 7.75
C MET A 219 16.78 14.62 7.50
N SER A 220 16.68 13.58 6.69
CA SER A 220 17.85 12.83 6.22
C SER A 220 17.56 12.27 4.82
N ALA A 221 18.58 12.26 3.97
CA ALA A 221 18.53 11.62 2.68
C ALA A 221 19.70 10.65 2.53
N VAL A 222 19.44 9.45 2.00
CA VAL A 222 20.47 8.45 1.75
C VAL A 222 20.34 7.90 0.34
N ASP A 223 21.48 7.63 -0.29
CA ASP A 223 21.50 6.99 -1.60
C ASP A 223 21.11 5.52 -1.48
N VAL A 224 20.16 5.10 -2.31
CA VAL A 224 19.72 3.70 -2.43
C VAL A 224 19.70 3.28 -3.90
N ARG A 225 19.69 1.97 -4.14
CA ARG A 225 19.58 1.41 -5.49
C ARG A 225 18.41 0.45 -5.60
N ILE A 226 17.61 0.63 -6.65
CA ILE A 226 16.57 -0.31 -7.01
C ILE A 226 17.05 -1.12 -8.20
N ILE A 227 17.46 -2.36 -7.91
CA ILE A 227 17.90 -3.33 -8.91
C ILE A 227 16.71 -4.18 -9.33
N HIS A 228 16.41 -4.17 -10.63
CA HIS A 228 15.44 -5.06 -11.25
C HIS A 228 16.13 -6.36 -11.65
N ASN A 229 15.60 -7.48 -11.16
CA ASN A 229 16.01 -8.80 -11.59
C ASN A 229 14.99 -9.26 -12.62
N ASN A 230 15.38 -9.34 -13.90
CA ASN A 230 14.50 -9.78 -14.99
C ASN A 230 14.30 -11.30 -14.98
N ARG A 231 13.68 -11.76 -13.89
CA ARG A 231 13.25 -13.13 -13.66
C ARG A 231 11.77 -13.12 -13.31
N THR A 232 11.09 -14.18 -13.71
CA THR A 232 9.69 -14.42 -13.36
C THR A 232 9.61 -15.46 -12.26
N VAL A 233 9.01 -15.08 -11.13
CA VAL A 233 8.71 -15.98 -10.00
C VAL A 233 7.26 -16.41 -10.13
N ASP A 234 7.03 -17.72 -10.26
CA ASP A 234 5.69 -18.26 -10.37
C ASP A 234 5.07 -18.50 -8.98
N GLN A 235 4.01 -17.74 -8.66
CA GLN A 235 3.19 -17.93 -7.46
C GLN A 235 1.83 -18.58 -7.79
N SER A 236 1.58 -18.90 -9.06
CA SER A 236 0.27 -19.40 -9.52
C SER A 236 -0.12 -20.73 -8.88
N GLY A 237 0.82 -21.67 -8.71
CA GLY A 237 0.52 -22.98 -8.12
C GLY A 237 -0.09 -22.89 -6.72
N ALA A 238 0.57 -22.14 -5.83
CA ALA A 238 0.08 -21.93 -4.46
C ALA A 238 -1.27 -21.17 -4.43
N GLN A 239 -1.46 -20.21 -5.33
CA GLN A 239 -2.72 -19.46 -5.42
C GLN A 239 -3.86 -20.32 -5.97
N VAL A 240 -3.58 -21.21 -6.92
CA VAL A 240 -4.57 -22.16 -7.46
C VAL A 240 -5.00 -23.15 -6.37
N GLU A 241 -4.09 -23.65 -5.54
CA GLU A 241 -4.44 -24.51 -4.39
C GLU A 241 -5.33 -23.77 -3.38
N GLN A 242 -4.99 -22.52 -3.05
CA GLN A 242 -5.82 -21.66 -2.20
C GLN A 242 -7.19 -21.39 -2.80
N LEU A 243 -7.29 -21.13 -4.10
CA LEU A 243 -8.58 -20.96 -4.78
C LEU A 243 -9.38 -22.27 -4.80
N ALA A 244 -8.75 -23.40 -5.11
CA ALA A 244 -9.39 -24.71 -5.13
C ALA A 244 -9.97 -25.11 -3.77
N SER A 245 -9.25 -24.85 -2.67
CA SER A 245 -9.77 -25.08 -1.31
C SER A 245 -11.02 -24.25 -0.97
N ARG A 246 -11.19 -23.06 -1.57
CA ARG A 246 -12.39 -22.23 -1.39
C ARG A 246 -13.60 -22.78 -2.17
N PHE A 247 -13.38 -23.36 -3.35
CA PHE A 247 -14.44 -24.02 -4.11
C PHE A 247 -14.85 -25.38 -3.52
N GLY A 248 -13.92 -26.10 -2.88
CA GLY A 248 -14.16 -27.40 -2.24
C GLY A 248 -14.99 -27.35 -0.94
N GLN A 249 -15.22 -26.15 -0.36
CA GLN A 249 -16.04 -25.96 0.84
C GLN A 249 -17.52 -25.64 0.56
N ALA A 250 -17.99 -25.81 -0.67
CA ALA A 250 -19.43 -25.81 -0.93
C ALA A 250 -20.04 -27.05 -0.24
N LYS A 251 -20.67 -26.85 0.94
CA LYS A 251 -21.42 -27.91 1.63
C LYS A 251 -22.39 -28.54 0.62
N PRO A 252 -22.47 -29.87 0.52
CA PRO A 252 -23.48 -30.50 -0.32
C PRO A 252 -24.85 -30.03 0.18
N ASN A 253 -25.66 -29.52 -0.74
CA ASN A 253 -27.07 -29.20 -0.50
C ASN A 253 -27.69 -30.37 0.28
N GLN A 254 -28.12 -30.13 1.51
CA GLN A 254 -29.05 -31.03 2.17
C GLN A 254 -30.30 -31.06 1.32
N GLN A 255 -30.48 -32.14 0.56
CA GLN A 255 -31.72 -32.46 -0.10
C GLN A 255 -32.81 -32.46 0.96
N LYS A 256 -33.73 -31.49 0.89
CA LYS A 256 -35.00 -31.57 1.61
C LYS A 256 -35.71 -32.84 1.11
N PRO A 257 -36.18 -33.73 1.98
CA PRO A 257 -36.94 -34.89 1.55
C PRO A 257 -38.21 -34.43 0.82
N ASN A 258 -38.48 -35.06 -0.33
CA ASN A 258 -39.75 -34.94 -1.05
C ASN A 258 -40.92 -35.20 -0.09
N GLN A 259 -41.71 -34.18 0.21
CA GLN A 259 -43.06 -34.38 0.74
C GLN A 259 -44.00 -34.63 -0.44
N SER A 260 -44.08 -35.90 -0.86
CA SER A 260 -45.19 -36.40 -1.66
C SER A 260 -46.33 -36.81 -0.71
N GLY A 261 -47.33 -35.96 -0.57
CA GLY A 261 -48.55 -36.25 0.17
C GLY A 261 -49.72 -35.46 -0.41
N GLY A 262 -50.35 -36.02 -1.44
CA GLY A 262 -51.57 -35.47 -2.02
C GLY A 262 -52.79 -35.59 -1.08
N PRO A 263 -53.90 -34.88 -1.36
CA PRO A 263 -55.05 -34.83 -0.48
C PRO A 263 -55.84 -36.15 -0.53
N ARG A 264 -56.14 -36.73 0.64
CA ARG A 264 -57.14 -37.79 0.78
C ARG A 264 -58.48 -37.16 1.17
N TRP A 265 -59.47 -37.38 0.33
CA TRP A 265 -60.89 -37.18 0.62
C TRP A 265 -61.40 -38.35 1.46
N ASN A 266 -61.99 -38.04 2.62
CA ASN A 266 -63.20 -38.61 3.21
C ASN A 266 -63.50 -37.91 4.54
#